data_AF-A0A811Y388-F1
#
_entry.id   AF-A0A811Y388-F1
#
_cell.length_a   1.000
_cell.length_b   1.000
_cell.length_c   1.000
_cell.angle_alpha   90.00
_cell.angle_beta   90.00
_cell.angle_gamma   90.00
#
_symmetry.space_group_name_H-M   'P 1'
#
loop_
_entity.id
_entity.type
_entity.pdbx_description
1 polymer ?
#
loop_
_entity_poly.entity_id
_entity_poly.type
_entity_poly.pdbx_seq_one_letter_code
_entity_poly.pdbx_strand_id
1 'polypeptide(L)'
;MNNETTTLISLKKAMKRVDHKLQALEAQFKELDFIKDSLTQKFEHHSKALASQAAQDELWTAVLAPKFTSMELNILHSYVIDVLVCLHTHVVEKLPDLVRGLPTLASVLRRKVKNGRIRAVWESVLEECGLQEGDIRALCTFFIAHGNKTEYYVAKVRHMYIRDVSVLITNMVKNQSLQGVLLRAVQVVEKGKAVSAPEEPKSSLKELIPSVKN
;
A
#
# COMPACT_ATOMS: atom_id res chain seq x y z
N MET A 1 36.87 79.72 -10.91
CA MET A 1 35.69 78.89 -10.56
C MET A 1 35.51 77.65 -11.47
N ASN A 2 36.58 77.02 -12.00
CA ASN A 2 36.44 75.88 -12.94
C ASN A 2 36.76 74.49 -12.34
N ASN A 3 37.49 74.42 -11.23
CA ASN A 3 37.93 73.14 -10.67
C ASN A 3 36.85 72.45 -9.83
N GLU A 4 36.03 73.21 -9.10
CA GLU A 4 34.93 72.71 -8.25
C GLU A 4 33.80 72.11 -9.09
N THR A 5 33.42 72.76 -10.19
CA THR A 5 32.42 72.26 -11.14
C THR A 5 32.89 70.96 -11.80
N THR A 6 34.17 70.85 -12.13
CA THR A 6 34.76 69.64 -12.76
C THR A 6 34.82 68.45 -11.78
N THR A 7 35.12 68.69 -10.50
CA THR A 7 35.13 67.65 -9.45
C THR A 7 33.71 67.17 -9.13
N LEU A 8 32.73 68.07 -9.08
CA LEU A 8 31.33 67.75 -8.80
C LEU A 8 30.70 66.91 -9.93
N ILE A 9 31.04 67.19 -11.20
CA ILE A 9 30.64 66.36 -12.36
C ILE A 9 31.25 64.96 -12.27
N SER A 10 32.54 64.87 -11.89
CA SER A 10 33.24 63.58 -11.74
C SER A 10 32.64 62.73 -10.62
N LEU A 11 32.31 63.34 -9.48
CA LEU A 11 31.63 62.69 -8.37
C LEU A 11 30.25 62.16 -8.79
N LYS A 12 29.45 62.97 -9.49
CA LYS A 12 28.13 62.57 -9.99
C LYS A 12 28.22 61.38 -10.95
N LYS A 13 29.24 61.33 -11.80
CA LYS A 13 29.49 60.19 -12.70
C LYS A 13 29.89 58.94 -11.92
N ALA A 14 30.71 59.09 -10.89
CA ALA A 14 31.08 57.98 -10.01
C ALA A 14 29.88 57.41 -9.25
N MET A 15 29.03 58.27 -8.67
CA MET A 15 27.79 57.86 -8.00
C MET A 15 26.86 57.07 -8.93
N LYS A 16 26.63 57.58 -10.16
CA LYS A 16 25.85 56.84 -11.16
C LYS A 16 26.45 55.46 -11.45
N ARG A 17 27.78 55.36 -11.61
CA ARG A 17 28.43 54.07 -11.87
C ARG A 17 28.27 53.09 -10.70
N VAL A 18 28.32 53.57 -9.46
CA VAL A 18 28.09 52.76 -8.26
C VAL A 18 26.64 52.29 -8.21
N ASP A 19 25.68 53.17 -8.46
CA ASP A 19 24.25 52.84 -8.48
C ASP A 19 23.91 51.75 -9.51
N HIS A 20 24.43 51.87 -10.74
CA HIS A 20 24.24 50.83 -11.77
C HIS A 20 24.86 49.49 -11.36
N LYS A 21 26.00 49.51 -10.68
CA LYS A 21 26.63 48.28 -10.16
C LYS A 21 25.81 47.65 -9.03
N LEU A 22 25.23 48.46 -8.15
CA LEU A 22 24.35 47.98 -7.08
C LEU A 22 23.08 47.34 -7.66
N GLN A 23 22.46 47.97 -8.65
CA GLN A 23 21.30 47.41 -9.34
C GLN A 23 21.63 46.10 -10.07
N ALA A 24 22.78 46.03 -10.75
CA ALA A 24 23.23 44.80 -11.39
C ALA A 24 23.47 43.68 -10.36
N LEU A 25 24.07 44.01 -9.21
CA LEU A 25 24.31 43.06 -8.12
C LEU A 25 22.99 42.59 -7.48
N GLU A 26 22.03 43.49 -7.29
CA GLU A 26 20.70 43.15 -6.79
C GLU A 26 19.97 42.19 -7.74
N ALA A 27 20.05 42.43 -9.05
CA ALA A 27 19.48 41.52 -10.06
C ALA A 27 20.12 40.12 -9.98
N GLN A 28 21.45 40.06 -9.83
CA GLN A 28 22.16 38.79 -9.66
C GLN A 28 21.78 38.06 -8.37
N PHE A 29 21.60 38.77 -7.25
CA PHE A 29 21.12 38.16 -6.00
C PHE A 29 19.71 37.61 -6.14
N LYS A 30 18.80 38.34 -6.80
CA LYS A 30 17.44 37.87 -7.10
C LYS A 30 17.44 36.61 -7.97
N GLU A 31 18.29 36.57 -8.99
CA GLU A 31 18.45 35.39 -9.84
C GLU A 31 19.01 34.20 -9.02
N LEU A 32 20.00 34.44 -8.17
CA LEU A 32 20.58 33.41 -7.32
C LEU A 32 19.56 32.85 -6.32
N ASP A 33 18.75 33.70 -5.71
CA ASP A 33 17.66 33.28 -4.81
C ASP A 33 16.62 32.43 -5.55
N PHE A 34 16.23 32.83 -6.77
CA PHE A 34 15.33 32.03 -7.59
C PHE A 34 15.91 30.64 -7.92
N ILE A 35 17.19 30.58 -8.31
CA ILE A 35 17.88 29.32 -8.61
C ILE A 35 17.96 28.45 -7.34
N LYS A 36 18.30 29.04 -6.20
CA LYS A 36 18.34 28.36 -4.90
C LYS A 36 16.98 27.74 -4.55
N ASP A 37 15.90 28.48 -4.70
CA ASP A 37 14.56 27.99 -4.39
C ASP A 37 14.15 26.85 -5.35
N SER A 38 14.44 26.99 -6.64
CA SER A 38 14.20 25.93 -7.63
C SER A 38 15.00 24.65 -7.34
N LEU A 39 16.27 24.79 -6.97
CA LEU A 39 17.12 23.67 -6.60
C LEU A 39 16.60 22.98 -5.33
N THR A 40 16.25 23.76 -4.31
CA THR A 40 15.65 23.26 -3.06
C THR A 40 14.43 22.39 -3.34
N GLN A 41 13.51 22.88 -4.17
CA GLN A 41 12.30 22.14 -4.53
C GLN A 41 12.61 20.83 -5.27
N LYS A 42 13.57 20.85 -6.21
CA LYS A 42 14.00 19.64 -6.92
C LYS A 42 14.64 18.62 -5.98
N PHE A 43 15.53 19.06 -5.08
CA PHE A 43 16.15 18.19 -4.10
C PHE A 43 15.13 17.56 -3.16
N GLU A 44 14.13 18.32 -2.71
CA GLU A 44 13.07 17.79 -1.85
C GLU A 44 12.24 16.73 -2.58
N HIS A 45 11.89 16.97 -3.85
CA HIS A 45 11.18 15.99 -4.66
C HIS A 45 11.99 14.69 -4.84
N HIS A 46 13.26 14.81 -5.21
CA HIS A 46 14.15 13.66 -5.38
C HIS A 46 14.40 12.92 -4.05
N SER A 47 14.52 13.63 -2.94
CA SER A 47 14.66 13.04 -1.62
C SER A 47 13.44 12.18 -1.24
N LYS A 48 12.22 12.70 -1.46
CA LYS A 48 10.97 11.95 -1.25
C LYS A 48 10.89 10.72 -2.15
N ALA A 49 11.25 10.86 -3.42
CA ALA A 49 11.27 9.74 -4.37
C ALA A 49 12.27 8.65 -3.94
N LEU A 50 13.49 9.04 -3.55
CA LEU A 50 14.52 8.10 -3.11
C LEU A 50 14.12 7.37 -1.82
N ALA A 51 13.53 8.08 -0.86
CA ALA A 51 13.01 7.46 0.37
C ALA A 51 11.90 6.45 0.04
N SER A 52 11.00 6.77 -0.90
CA SER A 52 9.94 5.85 -1.32
C SER A 52 10.50 4.61 -2.02
N GLN A 53 11.54 4.76 -2.83
CA GLN A 53 12.22 3.66 -3.51
C GLN A 53 12.92 2.75 -2.49
N ALA A 54 13.67 3.33 -1.55
CA ALA A 54 14.33 2.59 -0.49
C ALA A 54 13.33 1.75 0.33
N ALA A 55 12.16 2.30 0.65
CA ALA A 55 11.11 1.55 1.33
C ALA A 55 10.51 0.41 0.47
N GLN A 56 10.40 0.59 -0.85
CA GLN A 56 10.01 -0.53 -1.74
C GLN A 56 11.10 -1.60 -1.77
N ASP A 57 12.37 -1.23 -1.88
CA ASP A 57 13.50 -2.15 -1.96
C ASP A 57 13.64 -2.96 -0.66
N GLU A 58 13.42 -2.33 0.50
CA GLU A 58 13.38 -3.01 1.79
C GLU A 58 12.25 -4.05 1.83
N LEU A 59 11.05 -3.70 1.37
CA LEU A 59 9.91 -4.61 1.31
C LEU A 59 10.17 -5.79 0.38
N TRP A 60 10.71 -5.55 -0.83
CA TRP A 60 11.09 -6.61 -1.77
C TRP A 60 12.15 -7.54 -1.17
N THR A 61 13.16 -6.97 -0.52
CA THR A 61 14.21 -7.74 0.18
C THR A 61 13.60 -8.59 1.28
N ALA A 62 12.69 -8.02 2.09
CA ALA A 62 12.00 -8.73 3.17
C ALA A 62 11.12 -9.88 2.66
N VAL A 63 10.47 -9.74 1.52
CA VAL A 63 9.63 -10.77 0.89
C VAL A 63 10.45 -11.91 0.30
N LEU A 64 11.64 -11.60 -0.24
CA LEU A 64 12.52 -12.57 -0.90
C LEU A 64 13.51 -13.24 0.06
N ALA A 65 13.78 -12.66 1.23
CA ALA A 65 14.74 -13.18 2.20
C ALA A 65 14.37 -14.54 2.84
N PRO A 66 13.09 -14.82 3.18
CA PRO A 66 12.73 -16.08 3.80
C PRO A 66 12.94 -17.26 2.85
N LYS A 67 13.63 -18.29 3.32
CA LYS A 67 13.84 -19.54 2.58
C LYS A 67 12.75 -20.55 2.93
N PHE A 68 11.58 -20.37 2.35
CA PHE A 68 10.49 -21.33 2.49
C PHE A 68 10.75 -22.59 1.67
N THR A 69 10.35 -23.74 2.20
CA THR A 69 10.10 -24.91 1.37
C THR A 69 8.93 -24.63 0.41
N SER A 70 8.84 -25.39 -0.68
CA SER A 70 7.71 -25.25 -1.63
C SER A 70 6.36 -25.41 -0.92
N MET A 71 6.25 -26.34 0.02
CA MET A 71 5.03 -26.56 0.80
C MET A 71 4.66 -25.37 1.68
N GLU A 72 5.61 -24.82 2.43
CA GLU A 72 5.40 -23.64 3.29
C GLU A 72 5.00 -22.43 2.45
N LEU A 73 5.67 -22.24 1.30
CA LEU A 73 5.39 -21.15 0.39
C LEU A 73 3.98 -21.27 -0.22
N ASN A 74 3.56 -22.46 -0.63
CA ASN A 74 2.21 -22.72 -1.15
C ASN A 74 1.14 -22.37 -0.10
N ILE A 75 1.36 -22.77 1.16
CA ILE A 75 0.43 -22.47 2.26
C ILE A 75 0.31 -20.95 2.47
N LEU A 76 1.42 -20.24 2.60
CA LEU A 76 1.42 -18.79 2.81
C LEU A 76 0.83 -18.03 1.63
N HIS A 77 1.23 -18.41 0.41
CA HIS A 77 0.70 -17.81 -0.80
C HIS A 77 -0.81 -18.01 -0.92
N SER A 78 -1.33 -19.15 -0.49
CA SER A 78 -2.78 -19.41 -0.47
C SER A 78 -3.53 -18.50 0.51
N TYR A 79 -2.96 -18.20 1.69
CA TYR A 79 -3.55 -17.20 2.58
C TYR A 79 -3.54 -15.79 1.96
N VAL A 80 -2.46 -15.43 1.27
CA VAL A 80 -2.39 -14.15 0.56
C VAL A 80 -3.48 -14.07 -0.52
N ILE A 81 -3.64 -15.12 -1.34
CA ILE A 81 -4.72 -15.20 -2.33
C ILE A 81 -6.09 -15.03 -1.66
N ASP A 82 -6.36 -15.78 -0.59
CA ASP A 82 -7.65 -15.75 0.10
C ASP A 82 -7.98 -14.35 0.64
N VAL A 83 -7.00 -13.62 1.18
CA VAL A 83 -7.20 -12.21 1.61
C VAL A 83 -7.49 -11.29 0.43
N LEU A 84 -6.72 -11.39 -0.65
CA LEU A 84 -6.92 -10.52 -1.81
C LEU A 84 -8.30 -10.76 -2.46
N VAL A 85 -8.75 -12.02 -2.49
CA VAL A 85 -10.10 -12.40 -2.95
C VAL A 85 -11.17 -11.89 -1.97
N CYS A 86 -10.95 -12.06 -0.66
CA CYS A 86 -11.86 -11.57 0.37
C CYS A 86 -12.10 -10.06 0.23
N LEU A 87 -11.02 -9.27 0.12
CA LEU A 87 -11.10 -7.82 -0.06
C LEU A 87 -11.84 -7.43 -1.33
N HIS A 88 -11.56 -8.10 -2.45
CA HIS A 88 -12.26 -7.83 -3.71
C HIS A 88 -13.76 -8.13 -3.59
N THR A 89 -14.10 -9.25 -2.97
CA THR A 89 -15.49 -9.69 -2.77
C THR A 89 -16.26 -8.66 -1.95
N HIS A 90 -15.74 -8.24 -0.79
CA HIS A 90 -16.39 -7.26 0.08
C HIS A 90 -16.58 -5.89 -0.60
N VAL A 91 -15.61 -5.45 -1.41
CA VAL A 91 -15.75 -4.20 -2.18
C VAL A 91 -16.88 -4.30 -3.20
N VAL A 92 -16.97 -5.42 -3.91
CA VAL A 92 -17.98 -5.62 -4.95
C VAL A 92 -19.37 -5.82 -4.36
N GLU A 93 -19.49 -6.47 -3.20
CA GLU A 93 -20.74 -6.59 -2.44
C GLU A 93 -21.28 -5.22 -2.01
N LYS A 94 -20.40 -4.31 -1.61
CA LYS A 94 -20.76 -2.92 -1.25
C LYS A 94 -20.99 -2.01 -2.46
N LEU A 95 -20.57 -2.42 -3.65
CA LEU A 95 -20.69 -1.67 -4.90
C LEU A 95 -21.28 -2.53 -6.03
N PRO A 96 -22.51 -3.05 -5.87
CA PRO A 96 -23.10 -4.01 -6.80
C PRO A 96 -23.32 -3.41 -8.21
N ASP A 97 -23.50 -2.09 -8.30
CA ASP A 97 -23.62 -1.37 -9.57
C ASP A 97 -22.30 -1.28 -10.36
N LEU A 98 -21.15 -1.49 -9.70
CA LEU A 98 -19.81 -1.37 -10.29
C LEU A 98 -19.13 -2.72 -10.53
N VAL A 99 -19.78 -3.86 -10.27
CA VAL A 99 -19.22 -5.22 -10.44
C VAL A 99 -18.54 -5.39 -11.80
N ARG A 100 -19.22 -5.01 -12.90
CA ARG A 100 -18.68 -5.12 -14.27
C ARG A 100 -17.43 -4.26 -14.49
N GLY A 101 -17.32 -3.14 -13.77
CA GLY A 101 -16.17 -2.24 -13.81
C GLY A 101 -15.04 -2.66 -12.87
N LEU A 102 -15.29 -3.61 -11.98
CA LEU A 102 -14.38 -4.06 -10.94
C LEU A 102 -14.14 -5.59 -10.99
N PRO A 103 -13.70 -6.15 -12.14
CA PRO A 103 -13.56 -7.60 -12.28
C PRO A 103 -12.47 -8.22 -11.39
N THR A 104 -11.51 -7.42 -10.89
CA THR A 104 -10.39 -7.91 -10.07
C THR A 104 -9.99 -6.90 -8.99
N LEU A 105 -9.26 -7.34 -7.96
CA LEU A 105 -8.66 -6.42 -6.98
C LEU A 105 -7.77 -5.35 -7.65
N ALA A 106 -7.02 -5.71 -8.68
CA ALA A 106 -6.19 -4.75 -9.42
C ALA A 106 -7.03 -3.61 -10.06
N SER A 107 -8.25 -3.92 -10.52
CA SER A 107 -9.17 -2.90 -11.04
C SER A 107 -9.70 -1.98 -9.94
N VAL A 108 -9.94 -2.49 -8.73
CA VAL A 108 -10.28 -1.69 -7.54
C VAL A 108 -9.14 -0.74 -7.21
N LEU A 109 -7.92 -1.26 -7.04
CA LEU A 109 -6.72 -0.49 -6.71
C LEU A 109 -6.41 0.61 -7.74
N ARG A 110 -6.66 0.33 -9.03
CA ARG A 110 -6.49 1.33 -10.09
C ARG A 110 -7.57 2.41 -10.05
N ARG A 111 -8.83 2.04 -9.84
CA ARG A 111 -9.96 2.98 -9.94
C ARG A 111 -10.18 3.82 -8.68
N LYS A 112 -9.80 3.34 -7.48
CA LYS A 112 -9.94 4.09 -6.22
C LYS A 112 -9.17 5.43 -6.20
N VAL A 113 -8.15 5.57 -7.04
CA VAL A 113 -7.39 6.82 -7.18
C VAL A 113 -8.28 7.92 -7.78
N LYS A 114 -9.13 7.57 -8.75
CA LYS A 114 -9.95 8.53 -9.51
C LYS A 114 -11.42 8.58 -9.07
N ASN A 115 -11.90 7.56 -8.36
CA ASN A 115 -13.29 7.46 -7.93
C ASN A 115 -13.40 7.47 -6.40
N GLY A 116 -13.96 8.54 -5.85
CA GLY A 116 -14.11 8.73 -4.41
C GLY A 116 -15.02 7.70 -3.73
N ARG A 117 -16.05 7.20 -4.42
CA ARG A 117 -16.94 6.17 -3.87
C ARG A 117 -16.22 4.83 -3.74
N ILE A 118 -15.43 4.44 -4.74
CA ILE A 118 -14.58 3.25 -4.67
C ILE A 118 -13.55 3.40 -3.55
N ARG A 119 -12.96 4.60 -3.39
CA ARG A 119 -12.00 4.89 -2.33
C ARG A 119 -12.61 4.73 -0.93
N ALA A 120 -13.77 5.33 -0.68
CA ALA A 120 -14.43 5.25 0.62
C ALA A 120 -14.81 3.80 0.99
N VAL A 121 -15.35 3.04 0.03
CA VAL A 121 -15.65 1.61 0.24
C VAL A 121 -14.38 0.80 0.48
N TRP A 122 -13.32 1.06 -0.29
CA TRP A 122 -12.02 0.40 -0.09
C TRP A 122 -11.46 0.64 1.31
N GLU A 123 -11.44 1.89 1.77
CA GLU A 123 -10.96 2.26 3.11
C GLU A 123 -11.81 1.60 4.21
N SER A 124 -13.14 1.60 4.06
CA SER A 124 -14.05 0.89 4.98
C SER A 124 -13.81 -0.62 5.03
N VAL A 125 -13.60 -1.27 3.87
CA VAL A 125 -13.32 -2.72 3.81
C VAL A 125 -11.97 -3.05 4.46
N LEU A 126 -10.97 -2.20 4.26
CA LEU A 126 -9.67 -2.35 4.92
C LEU A 126 -9.80 -2.25 6.44
N GLU A 127 -10.54 -1.26 6.93
CA GLU A 127 -10.79 -1.08 8.36
C GLU A 127 -11.53 -2.28 8.98
N GLU A 128 -12.56 -2.78 8.31
CA GLU A 128 -13.30 -4.00 8.73
C GLU A 128 -12.40 -5.23 8.80
N CYS A 129 -11.45 -5.35 7.86
CA CYS A 129 -10.46 -6.43 7.86
C CYS A 129 -9.30 -6.18 8.83
N GLY A 130 -9.23 -5.02 9.49
CA GLY A 130 -8.09 -4.62 10.32
C GLY A 130 -6.78 -4.48 9.54
N LEU A 131 -6.87 -4.13 8.26
CA LEU A 131 -5.74 -3.97 7.35
C LEU A 131 -5.50 -2.50 7.00
N GLN A 132 -4.26 -2.18 6.64
CA GLN A 132 -3.88 -0.85 6.14
C GLN A 132 -3.43 -0.91 4.67
N GLU A 133 -3.40 0.24 3.99
CA GLU A 133 -2.92 0.34 2.60
C GLU A 133 -1.48 -0.20 2.43
N GLY A 134 -0.64 -0.02 3.45
CA GLY A 134 0.71 -0.60 3.50
C GLY A 134 0.70 -2.14 3.53
N ASP A 135 -0.26 -2.74 4.23
CA ASP A 135 -0.44 -4.19 4.30
C ASP A 135 -0.79 -4.75 2.92
N ILE A 136 -1.69 -4.08 2.20
CA ILE A 136 -2.09 -4.51 0.85
C ILE A 136 -0.91 -4.44 -0.11
N ARG A 137 -0.09 -3.39 0.00
CA ARG A 137 1.15 -3.31 -0.79
C ARG A 137 2.06 -4.50 -0.50
N ALA A 138 2.28 -4.85 0.77
CA ALA A 138 3.10 -5.99 1.15
C ALA A 138 2.52 -7.33 0.67
N LEU A 139 1.20 -7.53 0.78
CA LEU A 139 0.51 -8.72 0.27
C LEU A 139 0.59 -8.83 -1.25
N CYS A 140 0.40 -7.72 -1.98
CA CYS A 140 0.57 -7.69 -3.43
C CYS A 140 2.02 -7.98 -3.84
N THR A 141 3.01 -7.41 -3.14
CA THR A 141 4.42 -7.71 -3.38
C THR A 141 4.71 -9.20 -3.15
N PHE A 142 4.20 -9.79 -2.07
CA PHE A 142 4.33 -11.22 -1.80
C PHE A 142 3.69 -12.07 -2.90
N PHE A 143 2.48 -11.71 -3.33
CA PHE A 143 1.78 -12.38 -4.42
C PHE A 143 2.59 -12.34 -5.73
N ILE A 144 3.11 -11.17 -6.11
CA ILE A 144 3.89 -11.00 -7.35
C ILE A 144 5.24 -11.74 -7.26
N ALA A 145 5.93 -11.66 -6.12
CA ALA A 145 7.24 -12.26 -5.93
C ALA A 145 7.23 -13.80 -6.07
N HIS A 146 6.14 -14.43 -5.64
CA HIS A 146 6.06 -15.88 -5.49
C HIS A 146 5.02 -16.56 -6.41
N GLY A 147 4.13 -15.81 -7.05
CA GLY A 147 2.97 -16.38 -7.75
C GLY A 147 3.28 -17.32 -8.92
N ASN A 148 4.46 -17.25 -9.53
CA ASN A 148 4.86 -18.18 -10.60
C ASN A 148 5.48 -19.49 -10.08
N LYS A 149 5.68 -19.62 -8.76
CA LYS A 149 6.34 -20.77 -8.12
C LYS A 149 5.41 -21.57 -7.20
N THR A 150 4.16 -21.14 -7.08
CA THR A 150 3.26 -21.61 -6.03
C THR A 150 1.97 -22.20 -6.57
N GLU A 151 1.51 -23.25 -5.90
CA GLU A 151 0.18 -23.83 -6.10
C GLU A 151 -0.77 -23.38 -5.00
N TYR A 152 -2.05 -23.22 -5.35
CA TYR A 152 -3.08 -22.85 -4.40
C TYR A 152 -3.58 -24.07 -3.62
N TYR A 153 -3.48 -24.00 -2.30
CA TYR A 153 -4.00 -24.99 -1.35
C TYR A 153 -5.25 -24.47 -0.67
N VAL A 154 -6.36 -25.17 -0.88
CA VAL A 154 -7.61 -24.93 -0.15
C VAL A 154 -7.43 -25.18 1.35
N ALA A 155 -8.27 -24.53 2.17
CA ALA A 155 -8.19 -24.56 3.63
C ALA A 155 -7.97 -25.96 4.22
N LYS A 156 -8.71 -26.98 3.75
CA LYS A 156 -8.59 -28.37 4.25
C LYS A 156 -7.18 -28.93 4.06
N VAL A 157 -6.57 -28.67 2.90
CA VAL A 157 -5.21 -29.12 2.57
C VAL A 157 -4.19 -28.39 3.43
N ARG A 158 -4.34 -27.07 3.63
CA ARG A 158 -3.44 -26.29 4.49
C ARG A 158 -3.37 -26.83 5.92
N HIS A 159 -4.52 -27.15 6.51
CA HIS A 159 -4.62 -27.67 7.88
C HIS A 159 -4.07 -29.09 8.04
N MET A 160 -4.07 -29.89 6.97
CA MET A 160 -3.44 -31.22 6.97
C MET A 160 -1.91 -31.12 7.12
N TYR A 161 -1.32 -30.06 6.55
CA TYR A 161 0.12 -29.85 6.54
C TYR A 161 0.63 -29.06 7.75
N ILE A 162 -0.05 -27.98 8.12
CA ILE A 162 0.36 -27.11 9.22
C ILE A 162 -0.88 -26.73 10.03
N ARG A 163 -0.92 -27.16 11.30
CA ARG A 163 -2.03 -26.85 12.22
C ARG A 163 -2.06 -25.39 12.64
N ASP A 164 -0.90 -24.77 12.83
CA ASP A 164 -0.77 -23.36 13.16
C ASP A 164 0.26 -22.67 12.26
N VAL A 165 -0.24 -21.98 11.24
CA VAL A 165 0.59 -21.23 10.29
C VAL A 165 1.26 -20.02 10.94
N SER A 166 0.75 -19.54 12.08
CA SER A 166 1.33 -18.40 12.79
C SER A 166 2.74 -18.71 13.25
N VAL A 167 2.97 -19.93 13.74
CA VAL A 167 4.31 -20.40 14.16
C VAL A 167 5.29 -20.42 12.99
N LEU A 168 4.86 -20.86 11.81
CA LEU A 168 5.66 -20.81 10.58
C LEU A 168 6.08 -19.37 10.26
N ILE A 169 5.11 -18.44 10.28
CA ILE A 169 5.35 -17.02 9.97
C ILE A 169 6.33 -16.41 10.98
N THR A 170 6.10 -16.61 12.28
CA THR A 170 6.95 -16.06 13.35
C THR A 170 8.39 -16.57 13.26
N ASN A 171 8.58 -17.84 12.89
CA ASN A 171 9.91 -18.44 12.82
C ASN A 171 10.68 -18.02 11.55
N MET A 172 10.00 -18.00 10.40
CA MET A 172 10.64 -17.86 9.09
C MET A 172 10.75 -16.41 8.62
N VAL A 173 9.82 -15.54 9.01
CA VAL A 173 9.78 -14.15 8.55
C VAL A 173 10.46 -13.26 9.59
N LYS A 174 11.68 -12.79 9.28
CA LYS A 174 12.48 -11.96 10.21
C LYS A 174 12.09 -10.48 10.19
N ASN A 175 11.63 -9.98 9.06
CA ASN A 175 11.15 -8.61 8.96
C ASN A 175 9.82 -8.47 9.71
N GLN A 176 9.80 -7.66 10.76
CA GLN A 176 8.66 -7.51 11.67
C GLN A 176 7.42 -6.95 10.97
N SER A 177 7.61 -6.03 10.02
CA SER A 177 6.50 -5.45 9.25
C SER A 177 5.82 -6.52 8.40
N LEU A 178 6.58 -7.26 7.60
CA LEU A 178 6.06 -8.35 6.78
C LEU A 178 5.45 -9.48 7.63
N GLN A 179 6.09 -9.82 8.75
CA GLN A 179 5.58 -10.82 9.68
C GLN A 179 4.19 -10.42 10.20
N GLY A 180 4.03 -9.18 10.67
CA GLY A 180 2.75 -8.66 11.14
C GLY A 180 1.67 -8.65 10.07
N VAL A 181 2.02 -8.28 8.83
CA VAL A 181 1.09 -8.32 7.69
C VAL A 181 0.59 -9.73 7.41
N LEU A 182 1.49 -10.71 7.34
CA LEU A 182 1.12 -12.10 7.07
C LEU A 182 0.28 -12.70 8.21
N LEU A 183 0.57 -12.37 9.46
CA LEU A 183 -0.25 -12.78 10.60
C LEU A 183 -1.67 -12.18 10.53
N ARG A 184 -1.79 -10.88 10.21
CA ARG A 184 -3.11 -10.26 9.99
C ARG A 184 -3.86 -10.93 8.83
N ALA A 185 -3.16 -11.28 7.74
CA ALA A 185 -3.76 -11.97 6.62
C ALA A 185 -4.37 -13.32 7.02
N VAL A 186 -3.64 -14.12 7.81
CA VAL A 186 -4.16 -15.37 8.37
C VAL A 186 -5.40 -15.12 9.23
N GLN A 187 -5.37 -14.10 10.09
CA GLN A 187 -6.51 -13.76 10.95
C GLN A 187 -7.76 -13.38 10.14
N VAL A 188 -7.61 -12.62 9.05
CA VAL A 188 -8.73 -12.25 8.16
C VAL A 188 -9.38 -13.50 7.57
N VAL A 189 -8.57 -14.44 7.08
CA VAL A 189 -9.07 -15.67 6.44
C VAL A 189 -9.73 -16.60 7.45
N GLU A 190 -9.14 -16.78 8.64
CA GLU A 190 -9.70 -17.70 9.64
C GLU A 190 -10.92 -17.11 10.36
N LYS A 191 -10.97 -15.78 10.59
CA LYS A 191 -12.19 -15.12 11.12
C LYS A 191 -13.35 -15.16 10.13
N GLY A 192 -13.09 -14.97 8.83
CA GLY A 192 -14.11 -15.09 7.79
C GLY A 192 -14.79 -16.47 7.81
N LYS A 193 -14.05 -17.53 8.15
CA LYS A 193 -14.61 -18.88 8.27
C LYS A 193 -15.49 -19.09 9.49
N ALA A 194 -15.13 -18.51 10.64
CA ALA A 194 -15.90 -18.64 11.88
C ALA A 194 -17.31 -18.04 11.75
N VAL A 195 -17.47 -17.02 10.91
CA VAL A 195 -18.78 -16.40 10.60
C VAL A 195 -19.58 -17.24 9.58
N SER A 196 -18.90 -18.01 8.72
CA SER A 196 -19.53 -18.87 7.70
C SER A 196 -19.76 -20.32 8.12
N ALA A 197 -19.48 -20.69 9.38
CA ALA A 197 -19.82 -22.02 9.88
C ALA A 197 -21.35 -22.17 9.87
N PRO A 198 -21.93 -23.15 9.16
CA PRO A 198 -23.37 -23.39 9.24
C PRO A 198 -23.67 -23.81 10.68
N GLU A 199 -24.60 -23.12 11.35
CA GLU A 199 -25.31 -23.79 12.44
C GLU A 199 -25.84 -25.10 11.87
N GLU A 200 -25.51 -26.22 12.53
CA GLU A 200 -26.05 -27.53 12.18
C GLU A 200 -27.56 -27.39 11.94
N PRO A 201 -28.12 -27.95 10.85
CA PRO A 201 -29.55 -27.92 10.66
C PRO A 201 -30.17 -28.66 11.83
N LYS A 202 -30.85 -27.92 12.73
CA LYS A 202 -31.70 -28.50 13.76
C LYS A 202 -32.63 -29.47 13.06
N SER A 203 -32.45 -30.74 13.36
CA SER A 203 -33.23 -31.84 12.80
C SER A 203 -34.71 -31.69 13.19
N SER A 204 -35.51 -31.06 12.35
CA SER A 204 -36.97 -31.06 12.46
C SER A 204 -37.53 -32.14 11.54
N LEU A 205 -37.22 -33.40 11.83
CA LEU A 205 -37.88 -34.57 11.24
C LEU A 205 -38.21 -35.58 12.34
N LYS A 206 -39.06 -35.13 13.27
CA LYS A 206 -39.69 -36.01 14.25
C LYS A 206 -41.12 -35.58 14.52
N GLU A 207 -41.89 -35.37 13.46
CA GLU A 207 -43.32 -35.07 13.60
C GLU A 207 -44.14 -35.48 12.38
N LEU A 208 -43.87 -36.65 11.80
CA LEU A 208 -44.79 -37.29 10.85
C LEU A 208 -44.76 -38.81 11.04
N ILE A 209 -45.44 -39.30 12.06
CA ILE A 209 -45.97 -40.68 12.08
C ILE A 209 -47.43 -40.60 12.52
N PRO A 210 -48.41 -40.94 11.67
CA PRO A 210 -49.78 -41.13 12.14
C PRO A 210 -49.85 -42.45 12.90
N SER A 211 -50.35 -42.39 14.13
CA SER A 211 -50.68 -43.57 14.95
C SER A 211 -51.85 -44.32 14.30
N VAL A 212 -51.57 -45.48 13.72
CA VAL A 212 -52.60 -46.44 13.32
C VAL A 212 -52.86 -47.35 14.51
N LYS A 213 -54.05 -47.22 15.11
CA LYS A 213 -54.62 -48.23 16.02
C LYS A 213 -55.13 -49.40 15.19
N ASN A 214 -54.72 -50.61 15.57
CA ASN A 214 -55.55 -51.82 15.65
C ASN A 214 -54.90 -52.78 16.63
#